data_AF-A0A7X0R4W4-F1
#
_entry.id   AF-A0A7X0R4W4-F1
#
_cell.length_a   1.000
_cell.length_b   1.000
_cell.length_c   1.000
_cell.angle_alpha   90.00
_cell.angle_beta   90.00
_cell.angle_gamma   90.00
#
_symmetry.space_group_name_H-M   'P 1'
#
loop_
_entity.id
_entity.type
_entity.pdbx_description
1 polymer ?
#
loop_
_entity_poly.entity_id
_entity_poly.type
_entity_poly.pdbx_seq_one_letter_code
_entity_poly.pdbx_strand_id
1 'polypeptide(L)'
;MIWITSTSLPGGEVGMAPFILGLVLIIQLFIGMVLALIFRKYLIERRQKIVGLTVYFILYELIFFAIDGQLSIVSAFGKGWSSEVYIAYSLSSIIAYIVALAILLTKELKASGTSHKN
;
A
#
# COMPACT_ATOMS: atom_id res chain seq x y z
N MET A 1 -11.21 7.33 12.77
CA MET A 1 -9.89 7.97 12.87
C MET A 1 -9.73 8.70 14.20
N ILE A 2 -9.15 8.04 15.20
CA ILE A 2 -8.91 8.63 16.54
C ILE A 2 -8.03 9.89 16.45
N TRP A 3 -7.07 9.90 15.50
CA TRP A 3 -6.13 11.00 15.28
C TRP A 3 -6.74 12.26 14.64
N ILE A 4 -7.74 12.10 13.79
CA ILE A 4 -8.42 13.21 13.12
C ILE A 4 -9.33 13.95 14.10
N THR A 5 -9.97 13.23 15.02
CA THR A 5 -10.85 13.80 16.03
C THR A 5 -10.12 14.57 17.14
N SER A 6 -8.79 14.42 17.24
CA SER A 6 -7.97 14.99 18.32
C SER A 6 -7.09 16.18 17.91
N THR A 7 -7.13 16.64 16.66
CA THR A 7 -6.29 17.76 16.19
C THR A 7 -7.14 18.93 15.69
N SER A 8 -6.75 20.17 16.00
CA SER A 8 -7.52 21.40 15.75
C SER A 8 -6.97 22.21 14.57
N LEU A 9 -6.72 21.57 13.43
CA LEU A 9 -6.24 22.26 12.23
C LEU A 9 -7.40 22.97 11.47
N PRO A 10 -7.14 24.14 10.85
CA PRO A 10 -8.15 24.85 10.07
C PRO A 10 -8.61 23.99 8.88
N GLY A 11 -9.94 23.84 8.70
CA GLY A 11 -10.54 23.01 7.65
C GLY A 11 -11.05 21.63 8.10
N GLY A 12 -10.91 21.29 9.38
CA GLY A 12 -11.48 20.07 9.97
C GLY A 12 -11.02 18.78 9.28
N GLU A 13 -11.91 17.79 9.21
CA GLU A 13 -11.66 16.48 8.57
C GLU A 13 -11.20 16.59 7.10
N VAL A 14 -11.83 17.49 6.34
CA VAL A 14 -11.61 17.62 4.89
C VAL A 14 -10.27 18.30 4.59
N GLY A 15 -9.90 19.33 5.36
CA GLY A 15 -8.62 20.03 5.20
C GLY A 15 -7.42 19.17 5.60
N MET A 16 -7.60 18.23 6.53
CA MET A 16 -6.52 17.36 7.01
C MET A 16 -6.30 16.10 6.16
N ALA A 17 -7.33 15.64 5.44
CA ALA A 17 -7.26 14.46 4.59
C ALA A 17 -6.05 14.43 3.62
N PRO A 18 -5.74 15.49 2.83
CA PRO A 18 -4.59 15.47 1.93
C PRO A 18 -3.24 15.46 2.66
N PHE A 19 -3.12 16.12 3.82
CA PHE A 19 -1.89 16.13 4.60
C PHE A 19 -1.59 14.75 5.19
N ILE A 20 -2.61 14.11 5.76
CA ILE A 20 -2.51 12.76 6.30
C ILE A 20 -2.22 11.75 5.17
N LEU A 21 -2.85 11.92 3.99
CA LEU A 21 -2.53 11.16 2.77
C LEU A 21 -1.05 11.25 2.42
N GLY A 22 -0.53 12.47 2.32
CA GLY A 22 0.88 12.69 2.02
C GLY A 22 1.80 12.02 3.03
N LEU A 23 1.50 12.17 4.32
CA LEU A 23 2.32 11.62 5.39
C LEU A 23 2.30 10.08 5.39
N VAL A 24 1.13 9.46 5.23
CA VAL A 24 0.98 8.00 5.12
C VAL A 24 1.74 7.47 3.90
N LEU A 25 1.64 8.15 2.75
CA LEU A 25 2.37 7.77 1.53
C LEU A 25 3.88 7.86 1.71
N ILE A 26 4.39 8.90 2.39
CA ILE A 26 5.82 9.05 2.67
C ILE A 26 6.32 7.94 3.59
N ILE A 27 5.61 7.65 4.67
CA ILE A 27 5.94 6.55 5.59
C ILE A 27 5.95 5.23 4.82
N GLN A 28 4.92 4.99 4.01
CA GLN A 28 4.78 3.78 3.23
C GLN A 28 5.93 3.60 2.23
N LEU A 29 6.29 4.67 1.50
CA LEU A 29 7.40 4.68 0.58
C LEU A 29 8.73 4.40 1.29
N PHE A 30 8.95 5.02 2.45
CA PHE A 30 10.15 4.82 3.25
C PHE A 30 10.28 3.37 3.72
N ILE A 31 9.21 2.80 4.26
CA ILE A 31 9.16 1.38 4.68
C ILE A 31 9.43 0.47 3.49
N GLY A 32 8.84 0.77 2.32
CA GLY A 32 9.06 0.03 1.09
C GLY A 32 10.52 0.05 0.64
N MET A 33 11.17 1.21 0.68
CA MET A 33 12.60 1.32 0.37
C MET A 33 13.47 0.54 1.36
N VAL A 34 13.19 0.66 2.66
CA VAL A 34 13.94 -0.06 3.71
C VAL A 34 13.81 -1.57 3.53
N LEU A 35 12.60 -2.09 3.31
CA LEU A 35 12.36 -3.50 3.01
C LEU A 35 13.10 -3.94 1.75
N ALA A 36 13.00 -3.17 0.67
CA ALA A 36 13.68 -3.49 -0.58
C ALA A 36 15.21 -3.53 -0.41
N LEU A 37 15.77 -2.66 0.43
CA LEU A 37 17.20 -2.64 0.76
C LEU A 37 17.62 -3.84 1.62
N ILE A 38 16.89 -4.11 2.70
CA ILE A 38 17.16 -5.23 3.62
C ILE A 38 17.06 -6.56 2.86
N PHE A 39 15.99 -6.73 2.09
CA PHE A 39 15.72 -7.95 1.36
C PHE A 39 16.33 -7.95 -0.05
N ARG A 40 17.16 -6.97 -0.44
CA ARG A 40 17.76 -6.87 -1.78
C ARG A 40 18.45 -8.17 -2.20
N LYS A 41 19.15 -8.83 -1.27
CA LYS A 41 19.87 -10.09 -1.52
C LYS A 41 18.95 -11.31 -1.61
N TYR A 42 17.73 -11.21 -1.11
CA TYR A 42 16.73 -12.28 -1.04
C TYR A 42 15.59 -12.10 -2.05
N LEU A 43 15.49 -10.96 -2.75
CA LEU A 43 14.44 -10.69 -3.75
C LEU A 43 14.92 -11.01 -5.17
N ILE A 44 15.58 -12.14 -5.35
CA ILE A 44 16.16 -12.55 -6.64
C ILE A 44 15.13 -13.37 -7.43
N GLU A 45 14.52 -14.36 -6.78
CA GLU A 45 13.53 -15.23 -7.43
C GLU A 45 12.13 -14.61 -7.43
N ARG A 46 11.36 -14.92 -8.48
CA ARG A 46 9.96 -14.46 -8.63
C ARG A 46 9.10 -14.77 -7.40
N ARG A 47 9.25 -15.95 -6.79
CA ARG A 47 8.51 -16.33 -5.57
C ARG A 47 8.85 -15.41 -4.41
N GLN A 48 10.13 -15.12 -4.21
CA GLN A 48 10.60 -14.25 -3.14
C GLN A 48 10.12 -12.81 -3.33
N LYS A 49 10.10 -12.31 -4.58
CA LYS A 49 9.56 -10.98 -4.89
C LYS A 49 8.06 -10.88 -4.62
N ILE A 50 7.28 -11.93 -4.94
CA ILE A 50 5.85 -11.99 -4.61
C ILE A 50 5.66 -11.98 -3.10
N VAL A 51 6.41 -12.81 -2.36
CA VAL A 51 6.36 -12.82 -0.88
C VAL A 51 6.72 -11.44 -0.32
N GLY A 52 7.76 -10.79 -0.83
CA GLY A 52 8.14 -9.43 -0.41
C GLY A 52 7.03 -8.39 -0.68
N LEU A 53 6.37 -8.48 -1.83
CA LEU A 53 5.22 -7.64 -2.16
C LEU A 53 4.03 -7.89 -1.22
N THR A 54 3.75 -9.15 -0.89
CA THR A 54 2.70 -9.52 0.07
C THR A 54 3.04 -9.03 1.48
N VAL A 55 4.28 -9.17 1.95
CA VAL A 55 4.71 -8.64 3.25
C VAL A 55 4.59 -7.11 3.29
N TYR A 56 4.98 -6.43 2.22
CA TYR A 56 4.83 -4.98 2.10
C TYR A 56 3.35 -4.55 2.15
N PHE A 57 2.47 -5.30 1.52
CA PHE A 57 1.02 -5.08 1.58
C PHE A 57 0.46 -5.31 3.00
N ILE A 58 0.90 -6.35 3.69
CA ILE A 58 0.49 -6.60 5.08
C ILE A 58 0.95 -5.46 6.00
N LEU A 59 2.15 -4.93 5.80
CA LEU A 59 2.65 -3.79 6.57
C LEU A 59 1.83 -2.52 6.34
N TYR A 60 1.37 -2.28 5.10
CA TYR A 60 0.43 -1.19 4.82
C TYR A 60 -0.86 -1.34 5.63
N GLU A 61 -1.46 -2.54 5.59
CA GLU A 61 -2.69 -2.84 6.32
C GLU A 61 -2.52 -2.69 7.84
N LEU A 62 -1.35 -3.05 8.39
CA LEU A 62 -1.02 -2.85 9.80
C LEU A 62 -0.90 -1.37 10.18
N ILE A 63 -0.30 -0.54 9.33
CA ILE A 63 -0.22 0.92 9.56
C ILE A 63 -1.61 1.52 9.55
N PHE A 64 -2.44 1.12 8.59
CA PHE A 64 -3.83 1.58 8.52
C PHE A 64 -4.63 1.13 9.74
N PHE A 65 -4.45 -0.12 10.18
CA PHE A 65 -5.04 -0.65 11.41
C PHE A 65 -4.60 0.12 12.65
N ALA A 66 -3.33 0.51 12.75
CA ALA A 66 -2.84 1.33 13.86
C ALA A 66 -3.46 2.75 13.89
N ILE A 67 -3.82 3.30 12.72
CA ILE A 67 -4.38 4.65 12.60
C ILE A 67 -5.91 4.67 12.80
N ASP A 68 -6.63 3.71 12.21
CA ASP A 68 -8.10 3.69 12.20
C ASP A 68 -8.74 2.58 13.04
N GLY A 69 -7.95 1.66 13.60
CA GLY A 69 -8.44 0.51 14.38
C GLY A 69 -9.12 -0.56 13.53
N GLN A 70 -9.12 -0.41 12.20
CA GLN A 70 -9.69 -1.34 11.24
C GLN A 70 -8.71 -1.59 10.10
N LEU A 71 -8.72 -2.81 9.55
CA LEU A 71 -7.96 -3.12 8.34
C LEU A 71 -8.58 -2.35 7.17
N SER A 72 -7.72 -1.86 6.27
CA SER A 72 -8.14 -1.06 5.13
C SER A 72 -9.07 -1.88 4.24
N ILE A 73 -8.74 -3.14 3.93
CA ILE A 73 -9.62 -4.05 3.16
C ILE A 73 -11.01 -4.15 3.79
N VAL A 74 -11.09 -4.32 5.12
CA VAL A 74 -12.38 -4.49 5.82
C VAL A 74 -13.17 -3.20 5.81
N SER A 75 -12.50 -2.06 5.92
CA SER A 75 -13.13 -0.74 5.91
C SER A 75 -13.77 -0.39 4.55
N ALA A 76 -13.26 -0.91 3.43
CA ALA A 76 -13.86 -0.70 2.10
C ALA A 76 -15.22 -1.36 1.93
N PHE A 77 -15.47 -2.48 2.62
CA PHE A 77 -16.72 -3.24 2.49
C PHE A 77 -17.66 -3.07 3.67
N GLY A 78 -17.16 -2.58 4.82
CA GLY A 78 -17.92 -2.50 6.08
C GLY A 78 -18.56 -1.14 6.37
N LYS A 79 -17.95 -0.03 5.94
CA LYS A 79 -18.57 1.30 6.07
C LYS A 79 -19.24 1.61 4.74
N GLY A 80 -20.56 1.80 4.73
CA GLY A 80 -21.32 2.14 3.52
C GLY A 80 -20.70 3.33 2.75
N TRP A 81 -21.14 3.52 1.51
CA TRP A 81 -20.62 4.49 0.53
C TRP A 81 -20.57 5.96 1.01
N SER A 82 -21.07 6.28 2.20
CA SER A 82 -21.05 7.60 2.84
C SER A 82 -19.66 8.05 3.32
N SER A 83 -18.63 7.22 3.18
CA SER A 83 -17.26 7.54 3.59
C SER A 83 -16.29 7.38 2.43
N GLU A 84 -16.46 8.23 1.41
CA GLU A 84 -15.69 8.24 0.16
C GLU A 84 -14.16 8.26 0.39
N VAL A 85 -13.70 8.96 1.44
CA VAL A 85 -12.29 9.02 1.82
C VAL A 85 -11.77 7.65 2.28
N TYR A 86 -12.57 6.90 3.04
CA TYR A 86 -12.18 5.56 3.53
C TYR A 86 -12.10 4.55 2.39
N ILE A 87 -13.08 4.63 1.48
CA ILE A 87 -13.15 3.79 0.28
C ILE A 87 -11.96 4.08 -0.64
N ALA A 88 -11.66 5.36 -0.89
CA ALA A 88 -10.52 5.75 -1.72
C ALA A 88 -9.18 5.27 -1.14
N TYR A 89 -8.98 5.39 0.17
CA TYR A 89 -7.78 4.89 0.84
C TYR A 89 -7.64 3.38 0.72
N SER A 90 -8.71 2.65 1.05
CA SER A 90 -8.69 1.20 1.03
C SER A 90 -8.46 0.62 -0.36
N LEU A 91 -9.21 1.13 -1.37
CA LEU A 91 -9.04 0.72 -2.75
C LEU A 91 -7.67 1.08 -3.31
N SER A 92 -7.08 2.21 -2.89
CA SER A 92 -5.75 2.61 -3.36
C SER A 92 -4.69 1.54 -3.07
N SER A 93 -4.78 0.89 -1.91
CA SER A 93 -3.83 -0.16 -1.51
C SER A 93 -3.98 -1.43 -2.34
N ILE A 94 -5.22 -1.85 -2.58
CA ILE A 94 -5.58 -3.04 -3.37
C ILE A 94 -5.17 -2.81 -4.82
N ILE A 95 -5.51 -1.64 -5.38
CA ILE A 95 -5.14 -1.25 -6.75
C ILE A 95 -3.61 -1.19 -6.88
N ALA A 96 -2.91 -0.57 -5.93
CA ALA A 96 -1.46 -0.51 -5.95
C ALA A 96 -0.81 -1.90 -5.91
N TYR A 97 -1.34 -2.82 -5.09
CA TYR A 97 -0.90 -4.21 -5.05
C TYR A 97 -1.10 -4.92 -6.38
N ILE A 98 -2.29 -4.80 -6.98
CA ILE A 98 -2.62 -5.41 -8.28
C ILE A 98 -1.70 -4.87 -9.38
N VAL A 99 -1.50 -3.55 -9.43
CA VAL A 99 -0.62 -2.90 -10.42
C VAL A 99 0.82 -3.35 -10.24
N ALA A 100 1.33 -3.37 -9.01
CA ALA A 100 2.69 -3.82 -8.73
C ALA A 100 2.89 -5.30 -9.14
N LEU A 101 1.89 -6.14 -8.86
CA LEU A 101 1.90 -7.56 -9.23
C LEU A 101 1.85 -7.74 -10.76
N ALA A 102 1.04 -6.97 -11.47
CA ALA A 102 0.98 -6.99 -12.94
C ALA A 102 2.30 -6.56 -13.59
N ILE A 103 2.93 -5.50 -13.07
CA ILE A 103 4.25 -5.03 -13.52
C ILE A 103 5.32 -6.11 -13.29
N LEU A 104 5.28 -6.77 -12.12
CA LEU A 104 6.21 -7.84 -11.80
C LEU A 104 6.05 -9.03 -12.74
N LEU A 105 4.82 -9.48 -12.98
CA LEU A 105 4.52 -10.58 -13.89
C LEU A 105 4.95 -10.28 -15.34
N THR A 106 4.65 -9.08 -15.84
CA THR A 106 4.99 -8.68 -17.22
C THR A 106 6.50 -8.53 -17.43
N LYS A 107 7.25 -8.00 -16.45
CA LYS A 107 8.72 -7.95 -16.51
C LYS A 107 9.35 -9.34 -16.59
N GLU A 108 8.86 -10.28 -15.79
CA GLU A 108 9.39 -11.65 -15.75
C GLU A 108 9.05 -12.42 -17.05
N LEU A 109 7.86 -12.24 -17.62
CA LEU A 109 7.48 -12.80 -18.92
C LEU A 109 8.37 -12.27 -20.06
N LYS A 110 8.70 -10.98 -20.03
CA LYS A 110 9.59 -10.38 -21.03
C LYS A 110 11.02 -10.92 -20.89
N ALA A 111 11.49 -11.15 -19.66
CA ALA A 111 12.81 -11.72 -19.38
C ALA A 111 12.92 -13.20 -19.84
N SER A 112 11.88 -14.02 -19.65
CA SER A 112 11.89 -15.41 -20.10
C SER A 112 11.81 -15.53 -21.62
N GLY A 113 11.09 -14.64 -22.30
CA GLY A 113 10.99 -14.61 -23.76
C GLY A 113 12.30 -14.25 -24.47
N THR A 114 13.17 -13.44 -23.85
CA THR A 114 14.51 -13.14 -24.37
C THR A 114 15.53 -14.26 -24.19
N SER A 115 15.34 -15.15 -23.21
CA SER A 115 16.25 -16.28 -22.98
C SER A 115 16.11 -17.41 -24.01
N HIS A 116 15.01 -17.45 -24.77
CA HIS A 116 14.77 -18.47 -25.80
C HIS A 116 15.32 -18.10 -27.18
N LYS A 117 15.91 -16.90 -27.33
CA LYS A 117 16.43 -16.36 -28.60
C LYS A 117 17.96 -16.33 -28.70
N ASN A 118 18.67 -16.83 -27.69
CA ASN A 118 20.13 -17.00 -27.73
C ASN A 118 20.50 -18.48 -27.73
#